data_AF-A0ABC8QLH0-F1
#
_entry.id   AF-A0ABC8QLH0-F1
#
_cell.length_a   1.000
_cell.length_b   1.000
_cell.length_c   1.000
_cell.angle_alpha   90.00
_cell.angle_beta   90.00
_cell.angle_gamma   90.00
#
_symmetry.space_group_name_H-M   'P 1'
#
loop_
_entity.id
_entity.type
_entity.pdbx_description
1 polymer ?
#
loop_
_entity_poly.entity_id
_entity_poly.type
_entity_poly.pdbx_seq_one_letter_code
_entity_poly.pdbx_strand_id
1 'polypeptide(L)'
;MTRLAMLLTTIAAMAGMAGCSTAGLEHTKNAGEPKMAEHTSPASTCQTAASSDDALIGKSEQEATPLLSGCLWRISERDGKALPGTMDYREERRNLGIQGGKVIWVRRG
;
A
#
# COMPACT_ATOMS: atom_id res chain seq x y z
N MET A 1 -44.21 -14.39 -32.29
CA MET A 1 -43.71 -13.13 -32.89
C MET A 1 -44.35 -11.96 -32.16
N THR A 2 -43.59 -11.21 -31.38
CA THR A 2 -43.79 -9.77 -31.12
C THR A 2 -42.54 -9.25 -30.43
N ARG A 3 -41.89 -8.28 -31.08
CA ARG A 3 -40.67 -7.56 -30.64
C ARG A 3 -41.07 -6.26 -29.91
N LEU A 4 -40.04 -5.61 -29.35
CA LEU A 4 -39.97 -4.25 -28.77
C LEU A 4 -40.59 -4.10 -27.36
N ALA A 5 -39.96 -3.43 -26.40
CA ALA A 5 -39.27 -2.15 -26.56
C ALA A 5 -38.01 -2.00 -25.69
N MET A 6 -37.00 -1.38 -26.30
CA MET A 6 -35.87 -0.73 -25.63
C MET A 6 -36.36 0.49 -24.85
N LEU A 7 -35.75 0.76 -23.69
CA LEU A 7 -35.73 2.09 -23.09
C LEU A 7 -34.36 2.32 -22.44
N LEU A 8 -33.47 2.95 -23.23
CA LEU A 8 -32.26 3.62 -22.79
C LEU A 8 -32.67 4.85 -21.98
N THR A 9 -32.17 4.97 -20.76
CA THR A 9 -32.19 6.23 -20.01
C THR A 9 -30.75 6.63 -19.69
N THR A 10 -30.20 7.49 -20.54
CA THR A 10 -28.98 8.26 -20.28
C THR A 10 -29.32 9.41 -19.34
N ILE A 11 -28.73 9.44 -18.15
CA ILE A 11 -28.76 10.63 -17.28
C ILE A 11 -27.38 11.28 -17.28
N ALA A 12 -27.44 12.59 -17.49
CA ALA A 12 -26.37 13.48 -17.86
C ALA A 12 -25.45 13.92 -16.71
N ALA A 13 -24.25 14.32 -17.14
CA ALA A 13 -23.27 15.26 -16.59
C ALA A 13 -23.50 15.88 -15.20
N MET A 14 -22.46 15.82 -14.37
CA MET A 14 -22.23 16.75 -13.27
C MET A 14 -20.85 17.37 -13.40
N ALA A 15 -20.82 18.69 -13.22
CA ALA A 15 -19.75 19.61 -13.54
C ALA A 15 -18.65 19.66 -12.47
N GLY A 16 -17.43 19.91 -12.95
CA GLY A 16 -16.48 20.91 -12.46
C GLY A 16 -16.27 21.12 -10.96
N MET A 17 -15.07 20.80 -10.49
CA MET A 17 -14.39 21.61 -9.49
C MET A 17 -13.00 21.96 -10.00
N ALA A 18 -12.86 23.21 -10.44
CA ALA A 18 -11.57 23.86 -10.63
C ALA A 18 -11.03 24.23 -9.23
N GLY A 19 -9.85 23.72 -8.88
CA GLY A 19 -9.14 24.08 -7.66
C GLY A 19 -7.72 24.50 -7.98
N CYS A 20 -7.53 25.76 -8.37
CA CYS A 20 -6.21 26.34 -8.55
C CYS A 20 -6.26 27.80 -8.11
N SER A 21 -5.65 28.11 -6.96
CA SER A 21 -4.97 29.39 -6.70
C SER A 21 -4.40 29.41 -5.28
N THR A 22 -3.08 29.46 -5.16
CA THR A 22 -2.44 30.69 -4.68
C THR A 22 -0.98 30.71 -5.11
N ALA A 23 -0.61 31.75 -5.85
CA ALA A 23 0.75 32.10 -6.14
C ALA A 23 1.32 32.83 -4.92
N GLY A 24 2.22 32.18 -4.20
CA GLY A 24 3.15 32.85 -3.29
C GLY A 24 4.50 32.96 -4.00
N LEU A 25 4.68 34.00 -4.80
CA LEU A 25 5.97 34.37 -5.36
C LEU A 25 6.53 35.49 -4.50
N GLU A 26 7.43 35.19 -3.58
CA GLU A 26 8.42 36.14 -3.11
C GLU A 26 9.73 35.39 -2.87
N HIS A 27 10.70 35.74 -3.70
CA HIS A 27 12.05 35.20 -3.78
C HIS A 27 12.88 35.86 -2.69
N THR A 28 13.17 35.14 -1.59
CA THR A 28 14.27 35.52 -0.68
C THR A 28 15.42 34.54 -0.86
N LYS A 29 16.44 35.00 -1.58
CA LYS A 29 17.79 34.43 -1.57
C LYS A 29 18.30 34.47 -0.13
N ASN A 30 18.57 33.31 0.45
CA ASN A 30 19.72 33.11 1.32
C ASN A 30 20.13 31.64 1.31
N ALA A 31 21.43 31.44 1.18
CA ALA A 31 22.10 30.18 1.07
C ALA A 31 21.84 29.27 2.29
N GLY A 32 21.67 27.99 2.00
CA GLY A 32 21.54 26.92 2.97
C GLY A 32 21.02 25.69 2.25
N GLU A 33 21.92 24.87 1.71
CA GLU A 33 21.59 23.49 1.35
C GLU A 33 20.79 22.87 2.51
N PRO A 34 19.59 22.32 2.27
CA PRO A 34 18.93 21.50 3.28
C PRO A 34 19.75 20.21 3.40
N LYS A 35 20.76 20.25 4.26
CA LYS A 35 21.39 19.04 4.78
C LYS A 35 20.35 18.28 5.59
N MET A 36 20.08 17.08 5.08
CA MET A 36 19.78 15.87 5.84
C MET A 36 18.41 15.81 6.52
N ALA A 37 17.58 14.94 5.99
CA ALA A 37 17.29 13.73 6.74
C ALA A 37 17.43 12.56 5.77
N GLU A 38 18.66 12.07 5.61
CA GLU A 38 18.81 10.65 5.33
C GLU A 38 18.10 9.97 6.51
N HIS A 39 16.86 9.55 6.28
CA HIS A 39 16.21 8.61 7.16
C HIS A 39 16.99 7.31 7.01
N THR A 40 18.15 7.26 7.67
CA THR A 40 18.60 6.04 8.32
C THR A 40 17.51 5.74 9.33
N SER A 41 16.40 5.17 8.83
CA SER A 41 15.59 4.29 9.64
C SER A 41 16.62 3.41 10.31
N PRO A 42 16.66 3.34 11.65
CA PRO A 42 17.49 2.32 12.25
C PRO A 42 17.09 1.06 11.51
N ALA A 43 18.06 0.41 10.88
CA ALA A 43 17.92 -0.97 10.52
C ALA A 43 17.75 -1.66 11.87
N SER A 44 16.54 -1.57 12.44
CA SER A 44 15.98 -2.51 13.37
C SER A 44 16.10 -3.77 12.57
N THR A 45 17.26 -4.40 12.76
CA THR A 45 17.67 -5.64 12.14
C THR A 45 16.52 -6.53 12.52
N CYS A 46 15.65 -6.77 11.55
CA CYS A 46 14.47 -7.57 11.72
C CYS A 46 14.97 -8.87 12.34
N GLN A 47 14.83 -9.03 13.66
CA GLN A 47 15.34 -10.22 14.35
C GLN A 47 14.59 -11.46 13.83
N THR A 48 13.41 -11.23 13.22
CA THR A 48 12.63 -12.18 12.43
C THR A 48 13.12 -12.41 10.99
N ALA A 49 14.26 -11.87 10.55
CA ALA A 49 14.94 -12.40 9.36
C ALA A 49 15.23 -13.91 9.53
N ALA A 50 15.23 -14.42 10.77
CA ALA A 50 15.28 -15.84 11.10
C ALA A 50 13.96 -16.63 10.94
N SER A 51 12.79 -15.99 11.04
CA SER A 51 11.51 -16.70 10.93
C SER A 51 11.22 -17.02 9.47
N SER A 52 11.03 -18.30 9.14
CA SER A 52 10.70 -18.70 7.77
C SER A 52 9.38 -18.07 7.34
N ASP A 53 9.29 -17.72 6.06
CA ASP A 53 8.07 -17.12 5.50
C ASP A 53 6.90 -18.11 5.59
N ASP A 54 7.19 -19.42 5.52
CA ASP A 54 6.22 -20.51 5.69
C ASP A 54 5.58 -20.54 7.07
N ALA A 55 6.26 -20.04 8.11
CA ALA A 55 5.72 -20.00 9.47
C ALA A 55 4.50 -19.08 9.59
N LEU A 56 4.27 -18.19 8.63
CA LEU A 56 3.13 -17.28 8.62
C LEU A 56 1.89 -17.92 7.97
N ILE A 57 2.07 -18.91 7.10
CA ILE A 57 0.97 -19.52 6.33
C ILE A 57 -0.06 -20.16 7.27
N GLY A 58 -1.34 -19.94 6.99
CA GLY A 58 -2.48 -20.46 7.77
C GLY A 58 -2.79 -19.71 9.07
N LYS A 59 -1.89 -18.83 9.53
CA LYS A 59 -2.11 -17.96 10.69
C LYS A 59 -3.10 -16.86 10.36
N SER A 60 -3.87 -16.44 11.36
CA SER A 60 -4.62 -15.20 11.27
C SER A 60 -3.68 -13.99 11.27
N GLU A 61 -4.19 -12.84 10.82
CA GLU A 61 -3.45 -11.57 10.87
C GLU A 61 -2.97 -11.24 12.30
N GLN A 62 -3.80 -11.53 13.31
CA GLN A 62 -3.48 -11.30 14.73
C GLN A 62 -2.34 -12.22 15.22
N GLU A 63 -2.31 -13.48 14.78
CA GLU A 63 -1.23 -14.43 15.10
C GLU A 63 0.05 -14.15 14.32
N ALA A 64 -0.05 -13.61 13.10
CA ALA A 64 1.09 -13.27 12.25
C ALA A 64 1.80 -12.00 12.69
N THR A 65 1.06 -10.98 13.15
CA THR A 65 1.60 -9.68 13.59
C THR A 65 2.75 -9.78 14.59
N PRO A 66 2.66 -10.54 15.71
CA PRO A 66 3.77 -10.64 16.67
C PRO A 66 5.00 -11.33 16.08
N LEU A 67 4.84 -12.24 15.12
CA LEU A 67 5.95 -12.91 14.43
C LEU A 67 6.69 -11.96 13.47
N LEU A 68 6.03 -10.88 13.06
CA LEU A 68 6.54 -9.85 12.18
C LEU A 68 7.01 -8.60 12.94
N SER A 69 6.98 -8.62 14.27
CA SER A 69 7.40 -7.49 15.10
C SER A 69 8.83 -7.07 14.79
N GLY A 70 9.05 -5.77 14.61
CA GLY A 70 10.36 -5.21 14.24
C GLY A 70 10.78 -5.45 12.79
N CYS A 71 9.90 -6.00 11.95
CA CYS A 71 10.16 -6.24 10.54
C CYS A 71 9.25 -5.40 9.65
N LEU A 72 9.71 -5.14 8.43
CA LEU A 72 8.88 -4.46 7.46
C LEU A 72 7.93 -5.45 6.80
N TRP A 73 6.63 -5.17 6.88
CA TRP A 73 5.63 -5.99 6.23
C TRP A 73 4.37 -5.19 5.88
N ARG A 74 3.57 -5.70 4.96
CA ARG A 74 2.24 -5.18 4.61
C ARG A 74 1.32 -6.30 4.12
N ILE A 75 0.02 -6.02 4.09
CA ILE A 75 -0.96 -6.84 3.38
C ILE A 75 -1.05 -6.30 1.96
N SER A 76 -0.82 -7.16 0.98
CA SER A 76 -0.84 -6.79 -0.45
C SER A 76 -2.08 -7.30 -1.16
N GLU A 77 -2.78 -8.26 -0.57
CA GLU A 77 -4.03 -8.80 -1.10
C GLU A 77 -4.96 -9.22 0.05
N ARG A 78 -6.25 -8.95 -0.09
CA ARG A 78 -7.29 -9.44 0.80
C ARG A 78 -8.42 -10.08 -0.02
N ASP A 79 -8.66 -11.36 0.21
CA ASP A 79 -9.69 -12.18 -0.42
C ASP A 79 -9.67 -12.07 -1.96
N GLY A 80 -8.48 -12.20 -2.55
CA GLY A 80 -8.27 -12.11 -4.00
C GLY A 80 -8.26 -10.68 -4.57
N LYS A 81 -8.38 -9.65 -3.72
CA LYS A 81 -8.32 -8.24 -4.15
C LYS A 81 -6.99 -7.62 -3.75
N ALA A 82 -6.21 -7.20 -4.74
CA ALA A 82 -4.97 -6.48 -4.51
C ALA A 82 -5.24 -5.15 -3.79
N LEU A 83 -4.39 -4.81 -2.83
CA LEU A 83 -4.41 -3.52 -2.14
C LEU A 83 -3.42 -2.54 -2.79
N PRO A 84 -3.70 -1.22 -2.74
CA PRO A 84 -2.77 -0.23 -3.27
C PRO A 84 -1.38 -0.34 -2.65
N GLY A 85 -0.35 -0.28 -3.50
CA GLY A 85 1.05 -0.35 -3.08
C GLY A 85 1.95 0.42 -4.03
N THR A 86 3.12 0.78 -3.51
CA THR A 86 4.22 1.38 -4.27
C THR A 86 5.07 0.30 -4.95
N MET A 87 5.75 0.70 -6.04
CA MET A 87 6.61 -0.16 -6.88
C MET A 87 8.07 -0.23 -6.39
N ASP A 88 8.38 0.31 -5.21
CA ASP A 88 9.70 0.22 -4.60
C ASP A 88 10.00 -1.23 -4.22
N TYR A 89 11.13 -1.77 -4.66
CA TYR A 89 11.55 -3.10 -4.20
C TYR A 89 12.31 -2.97 -2.89
N ARG A 90 11.88 -3.72 -1.86
CA ARG A 90 12.54 -3.83 -0.56
C ARG A 90 12.64 -5.29 -0.19
N GLU A 91 13.84 -5.86 -0.32
CA GLU A 91 14.08 -7.30 -0.10
C GLU A 91 13.68 -7.77 1.30
N GLU A 92 13.76 -6.89 2.28
CA GLU A 92 13.38 -7.14 3.67
C GLU A 92 11.87 -7.10 3.90
N ARG A 93 11.09 -6.55 2.96
CA ARG A 93 9.64 -6.41 3.09
C ARG A 93 8.94 -7.73 2.85
N ARG A 94 8.12 -8.16 3.79
CA ARG A 94 7.15 -9.25 3.56
C ARG A 94 5.79 -8.69 3.12
N ASN A 95 5.27 -9.21 2.03
CA ASN A 95 3.93 -8.94 1.52
C ASN A 95 3.07 -10.16 1.81
N LEU A 96 1.96 -9.95 2.51
CA LEU A 96 1.04 -11.02 2.89
C LEU A 96 -0.20 -10.98 2.00
N GLY A 97 -0.59 -12.15 1.49
CA GLY A 97 -1.92 -12.37 0.94
C GLY A 97 -2.81 -13.00 2.00
N ILE A 98 -3.97 -12.39 2.23
CA ILE A 98 -4.95 -12.87 3.19
C ILE A 98 -6.16 -13.42 2.44
N GLN A 99 -6.62 -14.62 2.81
CA GLN A 99 -7.90 -15.17 2.36
C GLN A 99 -8.62 -15.79 3.55
N GLY A 100 -9.91 -15.45 3.72
CA GLY A 100 -10.70 -15.96 4.85
C GLY A 100 -10.10 -15.63 6.21
N GLY A 101 -9.45 -14.47 6.32
CA GLY A 101 -8.76 -14.01 7.53
C GLY A 101 -7.43 -14.72 7.84
N LYS A 102 -6.93 -15.57 6.94
CA LYS A 102 -5.67 -16.31 7.10
C LYS A 102 -4.65 -15.95 6.03
N VAL A 103 -3.37 -15.99 6.38
CA VAL A 103 -2.28 -15.84 5.41
C VAL A 103 -2.24 -17.06 4.48
N ILE A 104 -2.31 -16.84 3.17
CA ILE A 104 -2.23 -17.90 2.15
C ILE A 104 -0.95 -17.86 1.34
N TRP A 105 -0.26 -16.72 1.30
CA TRP A 105 1.05 -16.58 0.68
C TRP A 105 1.84 -15.45 1.32
N VAL A 106 3.15 -15.56 1.23
CA VAL A 106 4.12 -14.54 1.63
C VAL A 106 5.08 -14.33 0.48
N ARG A 107 5.36 -13.07 0.13
CA ARG A 107 6.36 -12.71 -0.90
C ARG A 107 7.26 -11.60 -0.41
N ARG A 108 8.54 -11.67 -0.76
CA ARG A 108 9.50 -10.59 -0.49
C ARG A 108 9.53 -9.58 -1.63
N GLY A 109 9.69 -8.30 -1.29
CA GLY A 109 9.84 -7.22 -2.26
C GLY A 109 8.96 -6.01 -2.07
#